data_AF-A0ABD0N620-F1
#
_entry.id   AF-A0ABD0N620-F1
#
_cell.length_a   1.000
_cell.length_b   1.000
_cell.length_c   1.000
_cell.angle_alpha   90.00
_cell.angle_beta   90.00
_cell.angle_gamma   90.00
#
_symmetry.space_group_name_H-M   'P 1'
#
loop_
_entity.id
_entity.type
_entity.pdbx_description
1 polymer ?
#
loop_
_entity_poly.entity_id
_entity_poly.type
_entity_poly.pdbx_seq_one_letter_code
_entity_poly.pdbx_strand_id
1 'polypeptide(L)' 'KSYFVCDHQRSVFLYLCALNHTCKLTGYPCSSYSDFLSGQCLQCESFKPASCPVL' A
#
# COMPACT_ATOMS: atom_id res chain seq x y z
N LYS A 1 -16.95 -19.12 16.95
CA LYS A 1 -17.41 -17.74 16.71
C LYS A 1 -16.57 -17.15 15.59
N SER A 2 -17.10 -17.00 14.37
CA SER A 2 -16.44 -16.19 13.35
C SER A 2 -16.74 -14.73 13.70
N TYR A 3 -15.81 -14.09 14.40
CA TYR A 3 -15.88 -12.65 14.57
C TYR A 3 -15.87 -12.04 13.16
N PHE A 4 -16.74 -11.06 12.93
CA PHE A 4 -16.78 -10.33 11.68
C PHE A 4 -15.45 -9.57 11.56
N VAL A 5 -14.46 -10.17 10.89
CA VAL A 5 -13.15 -9.55 10.66
C VAL A 5 -13.32 -8.59 9.49
N CYS A 6 -13.80 -7.38 9.78
CA CYS A 6 -13.94 -6.30 8.81
C CYS A 6 -12.57 -5.77 8.34
N ASP A 7 -12.59 -4.93 7.29
CA ASP A 7 -11.44 -4.13 6.83
C ASP A 7 -10.71 -3.38 7.95
N HIS A 8 -11.36 -3.10 9.07
CA HIS A 8 -10.73 -2.48 10.23
C HIS A 8 -9.52 -3.27 10.75
N GLN A 9 -9.59 -4.60 10.79
CA GLN A 9 -8.47 -5.45 11.24
C GLN A 9 -7.37 -5.58 10.17
N ARG A 10 -7.68 -5.30 8.91
CA ARG A 10 -6.73 -5.43 7.80
C ARG A 10 -5.50 -4.52 7.96
N SER A 11 -5.67 -3.33 8.53
CA SER A 11 -4.57 -2.39 8.77
C SER A 11 -3.48 -3.00 9.67
N VAL A 12 -3.88 -3.72 10.72
CA VAL A 12 -2.97 -4.38 11.65
C VAL A 12 -2.17 -5.47 10.95
N PHE A 13 -2.83 -6.30 10.14
CA PHE A 13 -2.15 -7.35 9.38
C PHE A 13 -1.17 -6.79 8.35
N LEU A 14 -1.55 -5.73 7.63
CA LEU A 14 -0.65 -5.07 6.67
C LEU A 14 0.57 -4.47 7.37
N TYR A 15 0.38 -3.83 8.53
CA TYR A 15 1.49 -3.26 9.30
C TYR A 15 2.46 -4.32 9.84
N LEU A 16 1.94 -5.39 10.45
CA LEU A 16 2.77 -6.50 10.93
C LEU A 16 3.52 -7.19 9.80
N CYS A 17 2.89 -7.31 8.64
CA CYS A 17 3.46 -7.93 7.47
C CYS A 17 4.59 -7.08 6.84
N ALA A 18 4.43 -5.76 6.81
CA ALA A 18 5.48 -4.81 6.43
C ALA A 18 6.72 -4.94 7.33
N LEU A 19 6.53 -4.93 8.66
CA LEU A 19 7.62 -5.12 9.63
C LEU A 19 8.35 -6.45 9.48
N ASN A 20 7.62 -7.51 9.17
CA ASN A 20 8.19 -8.86 9.02
C ASN A 20 8.70 -9.14 7.60
N HIS A 21 8.57 -8.20 6.66
CA HIS A 21 8.89 -8.36 5.24
C HIS A 21 8.25 -9.60 4.57
N THR A 22 7.05 -9.99 5.02
CA THR A 22 6.32 -11.15 4.49
C THR A 22 5.36 -10.79 3.35
N CYS A 23 5.20 -9.51 3.05
CA CYS A 23 4.48 -8.99 1.89
C CYS A 23 5.33 -7.99 1.13
N LYS A 24 4.91 -7.72 -0.11
CA LYS A 24 5.51 -6.70 -0.96
C LYS A 24 4.46 -5.61 -1.17
N LEU A 25 4.55 -4.54 -0.39
CA LEU A 25 3.64 -3.42 -0.47
C LEU A 25 4.39 -2.22 -1.06
N THR A 26 3.91 -1.69 -2.19
CA THR A 26 4.48 -0.50 -2.83
C THR A 26 3.45 0.61 -2.87
N GLY A 27 3.81 1.76 -2.29
CA GLY A 27 2.95 2.94 -2.25
C GLY A 27 3.24 3.89 -3.42
N TYR A 28 2.18 4.37 -4.08
CA TYR A 28 2.26 5.35 -5.16
C TYR A 28 1.49 6.63 -4.78
N PRO A 29 2.12 7.81 -4.79
CA PRO A 29 1.45 9.07 -4.54
C PRO A 29 0.51 9.35 -5.71
N CYS A 30 -0.75 9.62 -5.39
CA CYS A 30 -1.80 9.79 -6.39
C CYS A 30 -2.87 10.76 -5.87
N SER A 31 -3.52 11.49 -6.78
CA SER A 31 -4.62 12.41 -6.48
C SER A 31 -5.87 11.70 -5.98
N SER A 32 -6.16 10.51 -6.51
CA SER A 32 -7.32 9.70 -6.14
C SER A 32 -7.09 8.22 -6.37
N TYR A 33 -7.92 7.37 -5.75
CA TYR A 33 -7.88 5.93 -5.99
C TYR A 33 -8.35 5.56 -7.41
N SER A 34 -9.28 6.33 -8.00
CA SER A 34 -9.69 6.13 -9.39
C SER A 34 -8.57 6.41 -10.38
N ASP A 35 -7.76 7.46 -10.15
CA ASP A 35 -6.62 7.77 -11.02
C ASP A 35 -5.56 6.66 -10.94
N PHE A 36 -5.35 6.12 -9.74
CA PHE A 36 -4.51 4.93 -9.54
C PHE A 36 -5.00 3.73 -10.34
N LEU A 37 -6.30 3.41 -10.25
CA LEU A 37 -6.89 2.29 -11.02
C LEU A 37 -6.82 2.51 -12.53
N SER A 38 -6.84 3.77 -12.99
CA SER A 38 -6.67 4.11 -14.40
C SER A 38 -5.20 4.13 -14.87
N GLY A 39 -4.25 3.84 -13.96
CA GLY A 39 -2.82 3.71 -14.28
C GLY A 39 -2.04 5.02 -14.33
N GLN A 40 -2.60 6.14 -13.89
CA GLN A 40 -1.99 7.47 -14.05
C GLN A 40 -0.77 7.74 -13.15
N CYS A 41 -0.62 6.99 -12.05
CA CYS A 41 0.37 7.28 -11.01
C CYS A 41 1.23 6.05 -10.64
N LEU A 42 1.38 5.07 -11.55
CA LEU A 42 2.16 3.84 -11.31
C LEU A 42 3.69 4.04 -11.40
N GLN A 43 4.15 5.29 -11.28
CA GLN A 43 5.56 5.67 -11.34
C GLN A 43 5.95 6.35 -10.04
N CYS A 44 7.21 6.16 -9.61
CA CYS A 44 7.72 6.70 -8.35
C CYS A 44 8.55 7.97 -8.54
N GLU A 45 8.24 8.71 -9.61
CA GLU A 45 8.93 9.96 -9.98
C GLU A 45 8.93 10.98 -8.84
N SER A 46 7.84 11.05 -8.07
CA SER A 46 7.71 11.94 -6.91
C SER A 46 8.70 11.65 -5.78
N PHE A 47 9.33 10.47 -5.75
CA PHE A 47 10.30 10.10 -4.72
C PHE A 47 11.76 10.20 -5.19
N LYS A 48 12.01 10.61 -6.43
CA LYS A 48 13.39 10.73 -6.93
C LYS A 48 14.23 11.66 -6.03
N PRO A 49 15.50 11.29 -5.75
CA PRO A 49 16.25 10.17 -6.35
C PRO A 49 16.03 8.80 -5.70
N ALA A 50 15.21 8.70 -4.65
CA ALA A 50 14.92 7.44 -3.99
C ALA A 50 13.99 6.53 -4.82
N SER A 51 14.00 5.23 -4.52
CA SER A 51 13.03 4.28 -5.07
C SER A 51 11.64 4.50 -4.47
N CYS A 52 10.64 3.81 -5.03
CA CYS A 52 9.32 3.73 -4.40
C CYS A 52 9.43 3.32 -2.92
N PRO A 53 8.60 3.85 -2.03
CA PRO A 53 8.48 3.35 -0.67
C PRO A 53 7.97 1.91 -0.74
N VAL A 54 8.80 1.00 -0.23
CA VAL A 54 8.45 -0.40 0.02
C VAL A 54 8.15 -0.52 1.50
N LEU A 55 6.96 -1.00 1.84
CA LEU A 55 6.56 -1.35 3.20
C LEU A 55 6.73 -2.85 3.41
#